data_AF-A0A820AED6-F1
#
_entry.id   AF-A0A820AED6-F1
#
_cell.length_a   1.000
_cell.length_b   1.000
_cell.length_c   1.000
_cell.angle_alpha   90.00
_cell.angle_beta   90.00
_cell.angle_gamma   90.00
#
_symmetry.space_group_name_H-M   'P 1'
#
loop_
_entity.id
_entity.type
_entity.pdbx_description
1 polymer ?
#
loop_
_entity_poly.entity_id
_entity_poly.type
_entity_poly.pdbx_seq_one_letter_code
_entity_poly.pdbx_strand_id
1 'polypeptide(L)'
;MLQVSNDTVLHFPFKYKVTFCLFDQTSQQNHIINSFRPDIKSSSFQRPQSNMNIASGIPKFVPLAIIEQNDNPYVKLDTMFIKIMVDFEDLPKAILPYALSLNPGLPTECQHKMIRQEIERQAQLQSETTSEINLTQKKEIIHGSSKKDG
;
A
#
# COMPACT_ATOMS: atom_id res chain seq x y z
N MET A 1 -0.86 18.81 -7.81
CA MET A 1 -2.28 18.95 -8.16
C MET A 1 -2.36 19.79 -9.43
N LEU A 2 -3.20 19.39 -10.40
CA LEU A 2 -3.47 20.16 -11.61
C LEU A 2 -4.77 20.93 -11.42
N GLN A 3 -4.86 22.14 -11.95
CA GLN A 3 -6.11 22.90 -11.93
C GLN A 3 -7.08 22.31 -12.94
N VAL A 4 -8.30 21.96 -12.51
CA VAL A 4 -9.36 21.43 -13.37
C VAL A 4 -10.70 22.13 -13.12
N SER A 5 -11.63 22.02 -14.08
CA SER A 5 -12.91 22.75 -14.04
C SER A 5 -13.77 22.45 -12.80
N ASN A 6 -13.59 21.27 -12.21
CA ASN A 6 -14.38 20.78 -11.09
C ASN A 6 -13.68 20.93 -9.73
N ASP A 7 -12.59 21.70 -9.64
CA ASP A 7 -11.87 21.92 -8.37
C ASP A 7 -12.75 22.56 -7.27
N THR A 8 -13.83 23.25 -7.63
CA THR A 8 -14.75 23.88 -6.67
C THR A 8 -15.50 22.89 -5.77
N VAL A 9 -15.69 21.64 -6.23
CA VAL A 9 -16.40 20.59 -5.47
C VAL A 9 -15.46 19.62 -4.78
N LEU A 10 -14.15 19.73 -5.02
CA LEU A 10 -13.14 18.87 -4.42
C LEU A 10 -12.71 19.39 -3.05
N HIS A 11 -12.34 18.46 -2.17
CA HIS A 11 -11.84 18.79 -0.84
C HIS A 11 -10.35 19.18 -0.90
N PHE A 12 -10.02 20.32 -0.29
CA PHE A 12 -8.64 20.79 -0.13
C PHE A 12 -8.33 21.14 1.33
N PRO A 13 -7.07 20.99 1.79
CA PRO A 13 -5.94 20.43 1.05
C PRO A 13 -6.13 18.93 0.77
N PHE A 14 -5.56 18.47 -0.34
CA PHE A 14 -5.54 17.06 -0.70
C PHE A 14 -4.80 16.27 0.39
N LYS A 15 -5.50 15.34 1.05
CA LYS A 15 -5.02 14.63 2.24
C LYS A 15 -4.92 13.11 2.09
N TYR A 16 -5.37 12.59 0.94
CA TYR A 16 -5.45 11.16 0.68
C TYR A 16 -4.05 10.57 0.51
N LYS A 17 -3.83 9.39 1.08
CA LYS A 17 -2.52 8.70 0.98
C LYS A 17 -2.25 8.38 -0.49
N VAL A 18 -1.05 8.69 -0.95
CA VAL A 18 -0.60 8.38 -2.31
C VAL A 18 0.40 7.26 -2.25
N THR A 19 0.15 6.19 -3.01
CA THR A 19 1.02 5.01 -3.10
C THR A 19 1.60 4.92 -4.50
N PHE A 20 2.92 4.80 -4.58
CA PHE A 20 3.69 4.55 -5.78
C PHE A 20 4.08 3.07 -5.80
N CYS A 21 3.93 2.43 -6.96
CA CYS A 21 4.32 1.06 -7.21
C CYS A 21 5.16 1.01 -8.49
N LEU A 22 6.41 0.58 -8.36
CA LEU A 22 7.27 0.22 -9.49
C LEU A 22 7.15 -1.29 -9.72
N PHE A 23 6.72 -1.68 -10.92
CA PHE A 23 6.49 -3.08 -11.23
C PHE A 23 7.79 -3.85 -11.45
N ASP A 24 7.89 -4.96 -10.74
CA ASP A 24 8.69 -6.11 -11.15
C ASP A 24 8.00 -6.77 -12.35
N GLN A 25 8.69 -6.80 -13.48
CA GLN A 25 8.20 -7.32 -14.77
C GLN A 25 8.48 -8.83 -14.94
N THR A 26 8.85 -9.54 -13.86
CA THR A 26 9.04 -10.99 -13.82
C THR A 26 7.83 -11.68 -13.19
N SER A 27 7.83 -13.02 -13.21
CA SER A 27 6.81 -13.82 -12.54
C SER A 27 6.83 -13.72 -11.01
N GLN A 28 7.88 -13.14 -10.41
CA GLN A 28 8.01 -13.01 -8.96
C GLN A 28 7.12 -11.91 -8.39
N GLN A 29 6.77 -10.89 -9.20
CA GLN A 29 5.92 -9.76 -8.80
C GLN A 29 6.40 -9.05 -7.51
N ASN A 30 7.71 -8.99 -7.28
CA ASN A 30 8.31 -8.29 -6.13
C ASN A 30 8.34 -6.77 -6.38
N HIS A 31 7.17 -6.17 -6.48
CA HIS A 31 7.01 -4.75 -6.77
C HIS A 31 7.60 -3.87 -5.66
N ILE A 32 8.27 -2.77 -6.04
CA ILE A 32 8.74 -1.77 -5.08
C ILE A 32 7.58 -0.81 -4.81
N ILE A 33 7.06 -0.85 -3.58
CA ILE A 33 5.90 -0.06 -3.16
C ILE A 33 6.32 0.91 -2.08
N ASN A 34 6.01 2.19 -2.26
CA ASN A 34 6.20 3.21 -1.24
C ASN A 34 5.05 4.20 -1.26
N SER A 35 4.74 4.80 -0.12
CA SER A 35 3.58 5.67 0.04
C SER A 35 3.92 6.86 0.91
N PHE A 36 3.27 7.99 0.65
CA PHE A 36 3.31 9.14 1.54
C PHE A 36 1.91 9.64 1.85
N ARG A 37 1.76 10.29 3.00
CA ARG A 37 0.60 11.12 3.31
C ARG A 37 0.94 12.57 2.98
N PRO A 38 0.13 13.26 2.17
CA PRO A 38 0.33 14.67 1.87
C PRO A 38 0.49 15.51 3.15
N ASP A 39 1.49 16.39 3.17
CA ASP A 39 1.58 17.42 4.20
C ASP A 39 0.57 18.52 3.90
N ILE A 40 -0.47 18.62 4.74
CA ILE A 40 -1.55 19.60 4.57
C ILE A 40 -1.08 21.06 4.69
N LYS A 41 0.14 21.33 5.16
CA LYS A 41 0.75 22.67 5.18
C LYS A 41 1.52 23.01 3.91
N SER A 42 1.85 22.01 3.09
CA SER A 42 2.59 22.22 1.85
C SER A 42 1.69 22.82 0.76
N SER A 43 2.24 23.77 0.00
CA SER A 43 1.57 24.40 -1.16
C SER A 43 1.25 23.39 -2.26
N SER A 44 2.02 22.29 -2.36
CA SER A 44 1.83 21.23 -3.35
C SER A 44 0.44 20.59 -3.32
N PHE A 45 -0.18 20.56 -2.14
CA PHE A 45 -1.46 19.89 -1.88
C PHE A 45 -2.63 20.83 -1.60
N GLN A 46 -2.39 22.16 -1.63
CA GLN A 46 -3.47 23.14 -1.57
C GLN A 46 -4.28 23.15 -2.87
N ARG A 47 -5.41 23.85 -2.84
CA ARG A 47 -6.19 24.13 -4.05
C ARG A 47 -5.31 24.83 -5.11
N PRO A 48 -5.18 24.27 -6.33
CA PRO A 48 -4.41 24.90 -7.39
C PRO A 48 -4.87 26.33 -7.65
N GLN A 49 -3.92 27.27 -7.66
CA GLN A 49 -4.14 28.68 -8.04
C GLN A 49 -3.58 28.99 -9.44
N SER A 50 -2.92 28.01 -10.04
CA SER A 50 -2.34 28.03 -11.38
C SER A 50 -2.47 26.65 -12.01
N ASN A 51 -2.07 26.49 -13.27
CA ASN A 51 -2.19 25.24 -14.03
C ASN A 51 -1.70 24.00 -13.25
N MET A 52 -0.65 24.12 -12.44
CA MET A 52 -0.07 23.02 -11.69
C MET A 52 0.61 23.49 -10.40
N ASN A 53 0.33 22.82 -9.29
CA ASN A 53 1.12 22.95 -8.07
C ASN A 53 2.49 22.27 -8.20
N ILE A 54 3.44 22.69 -7.36
CA ILE A 54 4.75 22.04 -7.25
C ILE A 54 4.59 20.53 -7.05
N ALA A 55 5.36 19.76 -7.81
CA ALA A 55 5.35 18.31 -7.69
C ALA A 55 5.80 17.88 -6.28
N SER A 56 5.17 16.83 -5.76
CA SER A 56 5.57 16.23 -4.49
C SER A 56 5.48 14.72 -4.63
N GLY A 57 6.45 14.04 -4.03
CA GLY A 57 6.67 12.62 -4.26
C GLY A 57 7.63 12.05 -3.22
N ILE A 58 8.36 11.02 -3.62
CA ILE A 58 9.27 10.27 -2.74
C ILE A 58 10.70 10.44 -3.29
N PRO A 59 11.50 11.39 -2.78
CA PRO A 59 12.81 11.73 -3.36
C PRO A 59 13.79 10.54 -3.44
N LYS A 60 13.64 9.56 -2.55
CA LYS A 60 14.45 8.33 -2.52
C LYS A 60 13.55 7.11 -2.72
N PHE A 61 12.82 7.09 -3.83
CA PHE A 61 11.83 6.04 -4.11
C PHE A 61 12.48 4.66 -4.31
N VAL A 62 13.45 4.57 -5.24
CA VAL A 62 14.24 3.36 -5.50
C VAL A 62 15.72 3.75 -5.62
N PRO A 63 16.65 3.03 -4.96
CA PRO A 63 18.07 3.22 -5.18
C PRO A 63 18.43 3.00 -6.66
N LEU A 64 19.14 3.96 -7.26
CA LEU A 64 19.51 3.89 -8.67
C LEU A 64 20.32 2.63 -9.01
N ALA A 65 21.18 2.18 -8.10
CA ALA A 65 21.96 0.94 -8.26
C ALA A 65 21.10 -0.33 -8.51
N ILE A 66 19.85 -0.36 -8.02
CA ILE A 66 18.93 -1.47 -8.30
C ILE A 66 18.44 -1.42 -9.75
N ILE A 67 18.24 -0.22 -10.30
CA ILE A 67 17.77 0.00 -11.67
C ILE A 67 18.92 -0.17 -12.68
N GLU A 68 20.13 0.24 -12.32
CA GLU A 68 21.31 0.13 -13.19
C GLU A 68 21.90 -1.28 -13.22
N GLN A 69 21.49 -2.16 -12.31
CA GLN A 69 21.93 -3.55 -12.31
C GLN A 69 21.53 -4.23 -13.63
N ASN A 70 22.49 -4.95 -14.23
CA ASN A 70 22.22 -5.80 -15.39
C ASN A 70 21.11 -6.81 -15.06
N ASP A 71 20.17 -6.96 -15.99
CA ASP A 71 19.01 -7.84 -15.87
C ASP A 71 18.10 -7.55 -14.66
N ASN A 72 18.07 -6.31 -14.17
CA ASN A 72 17.10 -5.92 -13.14
C ASN A 72 15.66 -6.25 -13.57
N PRO A 73 14.77 -6.57 -12.62
CA PRO A 73 13.40 -6.96 -12.96
C PRO A 73 12.48 -5.77 -13.32
N TYR A 74 12.91 -4.54 -13.09
CA TYR A 74 12.05 -3.34 -13.14
C TYR A 74 12.07 -2.62 -14.48
N VAL A 75 13.13 -2.81 -15.28
CA VAL A 75 13.27 -2.26 -16.64
C VAL A 75 13.50 -3.40 -17.62
N LYS A 76 12.55 -3.61 -18.53
CA LYS A 76 12.66 -4.59 -19.62
C LYS A 76 12.34 -3.90 -20.93
N LEU A 77 13.10 -4.21 -21.99
CA LEU A 77 12.95 -3.58 -23.31
C LEU A 77 12.91 -2.04 -23.23
N ASP A 78 13.83 -1.46 -22.47
CA ASP A 78 13.93 0.00 -22.25
C ASP A 78 12.64 0.64 -21.70
N THR A 79 11.81 -0.14 -21.01
CA THR A 79 10.50 0.29 -20.51
C THR A 79 10.36 -0.02 -19.04
N MET A 80 9.80 0.94 -18.30
CA MET A 80 9.47 0.86 -16.88
C MET A 80 7.98 1.15 -16.67
N PHE A 81 7.32 0.40 -15.79
CA PHE A 81 5.93 0.64 -15.42
C PHE A 81 5.84 1.16 -13.99
N ILE A 82 5.13 2.28 -13.81
CA ILE A 82 4.84 2.87 -12.51
C ILE A 82 3.32 3.04 -12.39
N LYS A 83 2.72 2.50 -11.32
CA LYS A 83 1.31 2.73 -10.96
C LYS A 83 1.25 3.63 -9.74
N ILE A 84 0.38 4.63 -9.82
CA ILE A 84 0.07 5.53 -8.72
C ILE A 84 -1.36 5.25 -8.29
N MET A 85 -1.56 5.06 -6.99
CA MET A 85 -2.87 4.88 -6.39
C MET A 85 -3.12 5.97 -5.37
N VAL A 86 -4.32 6.55 -5.42
CA VAL A 86 -4.84 7.45 -4.39
C VAL A 86 -5.82 6.65 -3.55
N ASP A 87 -5.55 6.63 -2.25
CA ASP A 87 -6.34 5.88 -1.30
C ASP A 87 -7.30 6.80 -0.56
N PHE A 88 -8.58 6.64 -0.88
CA PHE A 88 -9.68 7.42 -0.30
C PHE A 88 -10.20 6.82 1.02
N GLU A 89 -9.73 5.64 1.45
CA GLU A 89 -10.25 4.89 2.60
C GLU A 89 -9.17 4.42 3.61
N ASP A 90 -7.94 4.95 3.52
CA ASP A 90 -6.84 4.63 4.45
C ASP A 90 -6.43 3.14 4.53
N LEU A 91 -6.35 2.51 3.38
CA LEU A 91 -5.93 1.13 3.11
C LEU A 91 -4.69 0.62 3.87
N PRO A 92 -4.77 -0.53 4.58
CA PRO A 92 -3.60 -1.14 5.23
C PRO A 92 -2.48 -1.53 4.26
N LYS A 93 -1.22 -1.35 4.66
CA LYS A 93 -0.06 -1.72 3.81
C LYS A 93 -0.05 -3.21 3.42
N ALA A 94 -0.50 -4.07 4.32
CA ALA A 94 -0.52 -5.52 4.11
C ALA A 94 -1.39 -5.95 2.93
N ILE A 95 -2.44 -5.19 2.61
CA ILE A 95 -3.35 -5.54 1.50
C ILE A 95 -2.96 -4.83 0.20
N LEU A 96 -1.99 -3.90 0.20
CA LEU A 96 -1.57 -3.17 -0.99
C LEU A 96 -1.23 -4.07 -2.18
N PRO A 97 -0.51 -5.21 -2.02
CA PRO A 97 -0.25 -6.12 -3.15
C PRO A 97 -1.54 -6.63 -3.80
N TYR A 98 -2.55 -6.96 -2.98
CA TYR A 98 -3.86 -7.40 -3.47
C TYR A 98 -4.59 -6.26 -4.21
N ALA A 99 -4.66 -5.06 -3.63
CA ALA A 99 -5.31 -3.93 -4.28
C ALA A 99 -4.62 -3.51 -5.59
N LEU A 100 -3.29 -3.67 -5.67
CA LEU A 100 -2.50 -3.37 -6.86
C LEU A 100 -2.75 -4.37 -8.00
N SER A 101 -3.06 -5.63 -7.68
CA SER A 101 -3.31 -6.69 -8.67
C SER A 101 -4.76 -6.76 -9.16
N LEU A 102 -5.67 -5.97 -8.58
CA LEU A 102 -7.05 -5.88 -9.08
C LEU A 102 -7.08 -5.36 -10.52
N ASN A 103 -7.96 -5.95 -11.32
CA ASN A 103 -8.19 -5.53 -12.69
C ASN A 103 -8.72 -4.09 -12.70
N PRO A 104 -7.98 -3.13 -13.29
CA PRO A 104 -8.38 -1.72 -13.31
C PRO A 104 -9.65 -1.47 -14.13
N GLY A 105 -10.04 -2.38 -15.02
CA GLY A 105 -11.27 -2.30 -15.81
C GLY A 105 -12.54 -2.66 -15.03
N LEU A 106 -12.43 -3.13 -13.78
CA LEU A 106 -13.60 -3.37 -12.93
C LEU A 106 -14.23 -2.04 -12.49
N PRO A 107 -15.56 -1.97 -12.33
CA PRO A 107 -16.21 -0.82 -11.71
C PRO A 107 -15.60 -0.51 -10.33
N THR A 108 -15.39 0.77 -10.01
CA THR A 108 -14.74 1.21 -8.76
C THR A 108 -15.42 0.64 -7.52
N GLU A 109 -16.76 0.55 -7.52
CA GLU A 109 -17.52 -0.05 -6.42
C GLU A 109 -17.17 -1.53 -6.22
N CYS A 110 -16.99 -2.29 -7.29
CA CYS A 110 -16.56 -3.69 -7.23
C CYS A 110 -15.15 -3.79 -6.64
N GLN A 111 -14.22 -2.93 -7.07
CA GLN A 111 -12.87 -2.90 -6.52
C GLN A 111 -12.88 -2.62 -5.01
N HIS A 112 -13.65 -1.62 -4.56
CA HIS A 112 -13.78 -1.28 -3.14
C HIS A 112 -14.38 -2.44 -2.33
N LYS A 113 -15.41 -3.10 -2.86
CA LYS A 113 -16.03 -4.26 -2.19
C LYS A 113 -15.03 -5.40 -2.01
N MET A 114 -14.28 -5.74 -3.06
CA MET A 114 -13.25 -6.80 -3.00
C MET A 114 -12.14 -6.46 -2.00
N ILE A 115 -11.68 -5.21 -2.01
CA ILE A 115 -10.68 -4.71 -1.05
C ILE A 115 -11.17 -4.86 0.39
N ARG A 116 -12.40 -4.43 0.69
CA ARG A 116 -12.95 -4.52 2.05
C ARG A 116 -13.07 -5.95 2.53
N GLN A 117 -13.54 -6.85 1.68
CA GLN A 117 -13.60 -8.28 1.98
C GLN A 117 -12.22 -8.87 2.31
N GLU A 118 -11.18 -8.47 1.58
CA GLU A 118 -9.82 -8.95 1.86
C GLU A 118 -9.27 -8.39 3.18
N ILE A 119 -9.55 -7.12 3.51
CA ILE A 119 -9.20 -6.54 4.82
C ILE A 119 -9.85 -7.35 5.95
N GLU A 120 -11.16 -7.63 5.84
CA GLU A 120 -11.91 -8.41 6.83
C GLU A 120 -11.35 -9.83 6.98
N ARG A 121 -11.05 -10.50 5.85
CA ARG A 121 -10.46 -11.84 5.83
C ARG A 121 -9.11 -11.90 6.54
N GLN A 122 -8.24 -10.93 6.28
CA GLN A 122 -6.91 -10.84 6.92
C GLN A 122 -7.02 -10.54 8.42
N ALA A 123 -7.96 -9.69 8.83
CA ALA A 123 -8.21 -9.41 10.24
C ALA A 123 -8.69 -10.65 11.00
N GLN A 124 -9.55 -11.48 10.39
CA GLN A 124 -10.01 -12.75 10.98
C GLN A 124 -8.87 -13.73 11.20
N LEU A 125 -8.02 -13.95 10.18
CA LEU A 125 -6.87 -14.85 10.30
C LEU A 125 -5.89 -14.45 11.41
N GLN A 126 -5.65 -13.15 11.59
CA GLN A 126 -4.81 -12.64 12.69
C GLN A 126 -5.43 -12.92 14.06
N SER A 127 -6.76 -12.81 14.19
CA SER A 127 -7.47 -13.09 15.44
C SER A 127 -7.46 -14.59 15.80
N GLU A 128 -7.60 -15.47 14.81
CA GLU A 128 -7.55 -16.93 14.99
C GLU A 128 -6.14 -17.39 15.39
N THR A 129 -5.12 -16.91 14.69
CA THR A 129 -3.71 -17.22 14.98
C THR A 129 -3.31 -16.76 16.39
N THR A 130 -3.73 -15.55 16.78
CA THR A 130 -3.47 -15.02 18.13
C THR A 130 -4.15 -15.86 19.22
N SER A 131 -5.35 -16.36 18.95
CA SER A 131 -6.09 -17.22 19.87
C SER A 131 -5.40 -18.59 20.02
N GLU A 132 -4.96 -19.22 18.93
CA GLU A 132 -4.25 -20.50 18.97
C GLU A 132 -2.91 -20.43 19.72
N ILE A 133 -2.13 -19.35 19.51
CA ILE A 133 -0.88 -19.12 20.23
C ILE A 133 -1.15 -18.99 21.74
N ASN A 134 -2.16 -18.22 22.13
CA ASN A 134 -2.52 -18.05 23.54
C ASN A 134 -3.00 -19.36 24.19
N LEU A 135 -3.77 -20.19 23.48
CA LEU A 135 -4.17 -21.51 23.98
C LEU A 135 -2.96 -22.46 24.14
N THR A 136 -2.01 -22.41 23.21
CA THR A 136 -0.82 -23.27 23.24
C THR A 136 0.11 -22.90 24.40
N GLN A 137 0.37 -21.61 24.60
CA GLN A 137 1.15 -21.11 25.75
C GLN A 137 0.48 -21.47 27.08
N LYS A 138 -0.86 -21.38 27.16
CA LYS A 138 -1.61 -21.78 28.37
C LYS A 138 -1.49 -23.28 28.66
N LYS A 139 -1.45 -24.14 27.64
CA LYS A 139 -1.27 -25.59 27.80
C LYS A 139 0.15 -25.95 28.26
N GLU A 140 1.18 -25.26 27.76
CA GLU A 140 2.57 -25.47 28.18
C GLU A 140 2.81 -25.09 29.65
N ILE A 141 2.19 -24.00 30.13
CA ILE A 141 2.26 -23.59 31.54
C ILE A 141 1.63 -24.65 32.46
N ILE A 142 0.53 -25.29 32.03
CA ILE A 142 -0.16 -26.31 32.83
C ILE A 142 0.64 -27.63 32.88
N HIS A 143 1.40 -27.98 31.84
CA HIS A 143 2.17 -29.22 31.79
C HIS A 143 3.59 -29.10 32.39
N GLY A 144 4.06 -27.89 32.68
CA GLY A 144 5.38 -27.64 33.30
C GLY A 144 5.43 -27.83 34.82
N SER A 145 4.31 -28.05 35.51
CA SER A 145 4.25 -28.08 36.97
C SER A 145 4.24 -29.48 37.62
N SER A 146 4.35 -30.57 36.85
CA SER A 146 4.45 -31.94 37.39
C SER A 146 5.82 -32.57 37.09
N LYS A 147 6.88 -32.08 37.73
CA LYS A 147 8.14 -32.84 37.91
C LYS A 147 9.03 -32.20 38.98
N LYS A 148 8.56 -32.21 40.23
CA LYS A 148 9.39 -32.23 41.43
C LYS A 148 8.59 -32.95 42.49
N ASP A 149 8.91 -34.23 42.67
CA ASP A 149 8.88 -34.95 43.95
C ASP A 149 9.36 -36.38 43.66
N GLY A 150 10.54 -36.69 44.18
CA GLY A 150 11.31 -37.91 43.97
C GLY A 150 12.75 -37.71 44.42
#